data_AF-A0A853JHL9-F1
#
_entry.id   AF-A0A853JHL9-F1
#
_cell.length_a   1.000
_cell.length_b   1.000
_cell.length_c   1.000
_cell.angle_alpha   90.00
_cell.angle_beta   90.00
_cell.angle_gamma   90.00
#
_symmetry.space_group_name_H-M   'P 1'
#
loop_
_entity.id
_entity.type
_entity.pdbx_description
1 polymer ?
#
loop_
_entity_poly.entity_id
_entity_poly.type
_entity_poly.pdbx_seq_one_letter_code
_entity_poly.pdbx_strand_id
1 'polypeptide(L)'
;MNARTIVGMSGGVDSSVTALLLRDAGESVAGLFMQNWADDGSGDCRADEDRRDAVAVCGRLGIPIHFRDFSAEYWRGVFEHFIAEYAAGRTPNPDVLCNREIKFAHFLEAARDLGAERIATGHYARIDRSGGRWRLLRASDAGKDQSYFLHQLGQAQLAATVFPLGGLDKRQVRDLARGAGLPTAAKKDSTGICFIGERDFREFLGRYLPARPGEIRTADGRTIGEHSGVFHFTLGQREGLGLGGVRGFAQAPWYVVGKDVAGNVLFVDQDHDSAWLMSTRTRTAPAHWVAGAAPAARFECAAQSRYRQAAEPCAVVVDGDGRLEARFARPQRAVTPGQSLVLYDGEVCLGGAVIDWTDAPAVGGNGPTGRLPG
;
A
#
# COMPACT_ATOMS: atom_id res chain seq x y z
N MET A 1 30.24 15.00 13.80
CA MET A 1 29.04 15.85 13.71
C MET A 1 27.87 14.94 13.44
N ASN A 2 26.83 14.97 14.28
CA ASN A 2 25.64 14.13 14.07
C ASN A 2 24.88 14.64 12.84
N ALA A 3 24.39 13.73 12.01
CA ALA A 3 23.60 14.11 10.84
C ALA A 3 22.25 14.69 11.28
N ARG A 4 21.85 15.81 10.68
CA ARG A 4 20.56 16.46 10.98
C ARG A 4 19.38 15.71 10.36
N THR A 5 19.60 15.10 9.19
CA THR A 5 18.59 14.32 8.46
C THR A 5 19.13 12.91 8.20
N ILE A 6 18.36 11.87 8.57
CA ILE A 6 18.67 10.48 8.18
C ILE A 6 17.85 10.09 6.96
N VAL A 7 18.51 9.62 5.90
CA VAL A 7 17.85 9.14 4.69
C VAL A 7 17.66 7.62 4.78
N GLY A 8 16.42 7.15 4.63
CA GLY A 8 16.13 5.72 4.51
C GLY A 8 16.67 5.19 3.18
N MET A 9 17.76 4.43 3.23
CA MET A 9 18.46 3.89 2.06
C MET A 9 17.99 2.46 1.82
N SER A 10 17.24 2.23 0.74
CA SER A 10 16.69 0.89 0.40
C SER A 10 17.53 0.12 -0.62
N GLY A 11 18.66 0.67 -1.07
CA GLY A 11 19.39 0.16 -2.23
C GLY A 11 18.73 0.46 -3.59
N GLY A 12 17.64 1.23 -3.60
CA GLY A 12 16.94 1.67 -4.81
C GLY A 12 17.35 3.07 -5.28
N VAL A 13 17.11 3.35 -6.57
CA VAL A 13 17.45 4.64 -7.22
C VAL A 13 16.78 5.83 -6.53
N ASP A 14 15.54 5.68 -6.05
CA ASP A 14 14.77 6.77 -5.45
C ASP A 14 15.40 7.24 -4.12
N SER A 15 15.76 6.31 -3.23
CA SER A 15 16.50 6.63 -2.00
C SER A 15 17.89 7.20 -2.28
N SER A 16 18.52 6.76 -3.38
CA SER A 16 19.85 7.22 -3.78
C SER A 16 19.82 8.69 -4.23
N VAL A 17 18.84 9.06 -5.04
CA VAL A 17 18.64 10.44 -5.50
C VAL A 17 18.13 11.34 -4.37
N THR A 18 17.35 10.79 -3.44
CA THR A 18 16.96 11.49 -2.21
C THR A 18 18.19 11.95 -1.43
N ALA A 19 19.14 11.04 -1.18
CA ALA A 19 20.39 11.37 -0.49
C ALA A 19 21.26 12.34 -1.29
N LEU A 20 21.35 12.17 -2.61
CA LEU A 20 22.05 13.08 -3.52
C LEU A 20 21.51 14.51 -3.40
N LEU A 21 20.20 14.70 -3.54
CA LEU A 21 19.56 16.02 -3.53
C LEU A 21 19.77 16.75 -2.21
N LEU A 22 19.64 16.04 -1.08
CA LEU A 22 19.84 16.65 0.24
C LEU A 22 21.31 17.01 0.48
N ARG A 23 22.24 16.14 0.08
CA ARG A 23 23.68 16.43 0.15
C ARG A 23 24.03 17.66 -0.70
N ASP A 24 23.54 17.72 -1.93
CA ASP A 24 23.83 18.83 -2.87
C ASP A 24 23.21 20.15 -2.40
N ALA A 25 22.11 20.09 -1.64
CA ALA A 25 21.53 21.24 -0.94
C ALA A 25 22.34 21.69 0.30
N GLY A 26 23.44 21.00 0.63
CA GLY A 26 24.29 21.30 1.78
C GLY A 26 23.72 20.81 3.11
N GLU A 27 22.72 19.92 3.10
CA GLU A 27 22.22 19.34 4.35
C GLU A 27 23.22 18.36 4.97
N SER A 28 23.29 18.35 6.30
CA SER A 28 24.01 17.33 7.05
C SER A 28 23.21 16.02 7.05
N VAL A 29 23.63 15.07 6.21
CA VAL A 29 22.90 13.81 5.98
C VAL A 29 23.72 12.56 6.31
N ALA A 30 23.02 11.52 6.74
CA ALA A 30 23.52 10.15 6.83
C ALA A 30 22.47 9.19 6.26
N GLY A 31 22.89 8.04 5.73
CA GLY A 31 22.00 6.96 5.34
C GLY A 31 21.66 6.04 6.51
N LEU A 32 20.50 5.40 6.46
CA LEU A 32 20.16 4.25 7.30
C LEU A 32 19.51 3.18 6.43
N PHE A 33 20.10 1.99 6.43
CA PHE A 33 19.54 0.80 5.81
C PHE A 33 18.75 -0.01 6.83
N MET A 34 17.52 -0.37 6.48
CA MET A 34 16.60 -1.12 7.34
C MET A 34 16.47 -2.56 6.83
N GLN A 35 16.82 -3.53 7.66
CA GLN A 35 16.50 -4.93 7.44
C GLN A 35 15.19 -5.25 8.14
N ASN A 36 14.11 -5.41 7.39
CA ASN A 36 12.76 -5.60 7.97
C ASN A 36 12.21 -7.01 7.75
N TRP A 37 13.00 -7.89 7.14
CA TRP A 37 12.62 -9.27 6.92
C TRP A 37 13.86 -10.14 7.14
N ALA A 38 13.75 -11.12 8.03
CA ALA A 38 14.75 -12.15 8.19
C ALA A 38 14.57 -13.18 7.07
N ASP A 39 15.67 -13.69 6.53
CA ASP A 39 15.59 -14.76 5.54
C ASP A 39 14.89 -15.99 6.15
N ASP A 40 13.78 -16.37 5.53
CA ASP A 40 12.97 -17.52 5.90
C ASP A 40 13.38 -18.79 5.12
N GLY A 41 14.53 -18.75 4.43
CA GLY A 41 15.15 -19.88 3.73
C GLY A 41 14.51 -20.20 2.39
N SER A 42 13.91 -19.21 1.75
CA SER A 42 12.73 -19.45 0.92
C SER A 42 12.71 -18.73 -0.43
N GLY A 43 13.83 -18.10 -0.79
CA GLY A 43 14.07 -17.44 -2.05
C GLY A 43 15.43 -16.73 -2.05
N ASP A 44 15.82 -16.16 -3.20
CA ASP A 44 17.04 -15.33 -3.29
C ASP A 44 16.90 -14.10 -2.39
N CYS A 45 17.71 -14.04 -1.33
CA CYS A 45 17.74 -12.92 -0.40
C CYS A 45 18.32 -11.68 -1.07
N ARG A 46 17.46 -10.85 -1.71
CA ARG A 46 17.85 -9.56 -2.30
C ARG A 46 18.32 -8.53 -1.28
N ALA A 47 18.04 -8.73 0.01
CA ALA A 47 18.41 -7.78 1.06
C ALA A 47 19.92 -7.53 1.12
N ASP A 48 20.75 -8.54 0.84
CA ASP A 48 22.19 -8.39 0.80
C ASP A 48 22.67 -7.55 -0.39
N GLU A 49 22.04 -7.70 -1.56
CA GLU A 49 22.32 -6.88 -2.74
C GLU A 49 21.89 -5.44 -2.50
N ASP A 50 20.67 -5.22 -1.99
CA ASP A 50 20.15 -3.90 -1.62
C ASP A 50 21.05 -3.20 -0.59
N ARG A 51 21.55 -3.95 0.39
CA ARG A 51 22.51 -3.47 1.38
C ARG A 51 23.83 -3.04 0.74
N ARG A 52 24.39 -3.84 -0.17
CA ARG A 52 25.61 -3.49 -0.91
C ARG A 52 25.42 -2.24 -1.75
N ASP A 53 24.29 -2.12 -2.43
CA ASP A 53 23.95 -0.93 -3.22
C ASP A 53 23.82 0.32 -2.35
N ALA A 54 23.17 0.22 -1.19
CA ALA A 54 23.07 1.32 -0.24
C ALA A 54 24.45 1.78 0.24
N VAL A 55 25.34 0.85 0.58
CA VAL A 55 26.72 1.15 0.97
C VAL A 55 27.48 1.82 -0.18
N ALA A 56 27.37 1.28 -1.40
CA ALA A 56 28.05 1.81 -2.57
C ALA A 56 27.60 3.24 -2.90
N VAL A 57 26.29 3.52 -2.80
CA VAL A 57 25.74 4.86 -2.98
C VAL A 57 26.25 5.81 -1.89
N CYS A 58 26.17 5.43 -0.61
CA CYS A 58 26.65 6.28 0.48
C CYS A 58 28.16 6.57 0.35
N GLY A 59 28.96 5.57 -0.01
CA GLY A 59 30.39 5.74 -0.29
C GLY A 59 30.66 6.67 -1.47
N ARG A 60 29.89 6.54 -2.56
CA ARG A 60 29.96 7.45 -3.72
C ARG A 60 29.57 8.87 -3.37
N LEU A 61 28.59 9.04 -2.48
CA LEU A 61 28.10 10.34 -2.05
C LEU A 61 28.98 10.99 -0.96
N GLY A 62 29.86 10.23 -0.31
CA GLY A 62 30.69 10.69 0.80
C GLY A 62 29.91 10.87 2.11
N ILE A 63 28.84 10.11 2.31
CA ILE A 63 27.96 10.21 3.49
C ILE A 63 28.05 8.93 4.34
N PRO A 64 27.97 9.02 5.68
CA PRO A 64 27.96 7.84 6.54
C PRO A 64 26.67 7.03 6.35
N ILE A 65 26.72 5.74 6.68
CA ILE A 65 25.57 4.84 6.64
C ILE A 65 25.45 4.02 7.93
N HIS A 66 24.24 3.90 8.45
CA HIS A 66 23.88 3.09 9.61
C HIS A 66 23.03 1.89 9.18
N PHE A 67 22.97 0.88 10.05
CA PHE A 67 22.16 -0.32 9.85
C PHE A 67 21.29 -0.56 11.07
N ARG A 68 20.03 -0.92 10.83
CA ARG A 68 19.08 -1.35 11.86
C ARG A 68 18.29 -2.55 11.34
N ASP A 69 18.06 -3.49 12.23
CA ASP A 69 17.17 -4.62 12.02
C ASP A 69 15.84 -4.28 12.70
N PHE A 70 14.76 -4.28 11.92
CA PHE A 70 13.39 -4.13 12.40
C PHE A 70 12.52 -5.33 12.00
N SER A 71 13.12 -6.50 11.79
CA SER A 71 12.41 -7.71 11.36
C SER A 71 11.37 -8.17 12.38
N ALA A 72 11.67 -8.03 13.68
CA ALA A 72 10.73 -8.37 14.75
C ALA A 72 9.54 -7.40 14.80
N GLU A 73 9.80 -6.12 14.64
CA GLU A 73 8.81 -5.05 14.60
C GLU A 73 7.93 -5.18 13.36
N TYR A 74 8.52 -5.46 12.18
CA TYR A 74 7.78 -5.72 10.95
C TYR A 74 6.88 -6.95 11.10
N TRP A 75 7.40 -8.03 11.67
CA TRP A 75 6.62 -9.25 11.88
C TRP A 75 5.36 -8.97 12.71
N ARG A 76 5.53 -8.34 13.88
CA ARG A 76 4.44 -8.06 14.82
C ARG A 76 3.50 -6.95 14.33
N GLY A 77 4.05 -5.86 13.81
CA GLY A 77 3.29 -4.66 13.44
C GLY A 77 2.64 -4.71 12.06
N VAL A 78 3.15 -5.55 11.16
CA VAL A 78 2.71 -5.61 9.75
C VAL A 78 2.28 -7.01 9.37
N PHE A 79 3.16 -8.01 9.55
CA PHE A 79 2.98 -9.32 8.94
C PHE A 79 1.89 -10.17 9.61
N GLU A 80 1.82 -10.17 10.95
CA GLU A 80 0.77 -10.90 11.68
C GLU A 80 -0.64 -10.40 11.29
N HIS A 81 -0.82 -9.08 11.21
CA HIS A 81 -2.07 -8.49 10.74
C HIS A 81 -2.35 -8.88 9.28
N PHE A 82 -1.35 -8.78 8.41
CA PHE A 82 -1.48 -9.19 7.01
C PHE A 82 -2.00 -10.62 6.84
N ILE A 83 -1.45 -11.59 7.59
CA ILE A 83 -1.90 -12.98 7.56
C ILE A 83 -3.32 -13.13 8.13
N ALA A 84 -3.63 -12.46 9.24
CA ALA A 84 -4.96 -12.49 9.84
C ALA A 84 -6.05 -11.95 8.89
N GLU A 85 -5.77 -10.89 8.15
CA GLU A 85 -6.68 -10.31 7.15
C GLU A 85 -6.96 -11.29 6.00
N TYR A 86 -5.93 -11.96 5.48
CA TYR A 86 -6.10 -12.99 4.45
C TYR A 86 -6.88 -14.20 4.97
N ALA A 87 -6.62 -14.63 6.21
CA ALA A 87 -7.39 -15.70 6.86
C ALA A 87 -8.89 -15.35 6.98
N ALA A 88 -9.20 -14.07 7.19
CA ALA A 88 -10.56 -13.54 7.21
C ALA A 88 -11.17 -13.32 5.80
N GLY A 89 -10.45 -13.65 4.72
CA GLY A 89 -10.93 -13.45 3.35
C GLY A 89 -10.84 -12.02 2.84
N ARG A 90 -10.20 -11.12 3.59
CA ARG A 90 -9.97 -9.73 3.18
C ARG A 90 -8.69 -9.62 2.36
N THR A 91 -8.50 -8.50 1.69
CA THR A 91 -7.26 -8.22 0.94
C THR A 91 -6.55 -7.04 1.59
N PRO A 92 -5.59 -7.26 2.51
CA PRO A 92 -4.88 -6.19 3.21
C PRO A 92 -3.93 -5.40 2.31
N ASN A 93 -3.50 -4.23 2.78
CA ASN A 93 -2.40 -3.47 2.20
C ASN A 93 -1.22 -3.37 3.19
N PRO A 94 -0.20 -4.26 3.08
CA PRO A 94 0.92 -4.28 4.02
C PRO A 94 1.81 -3.05 3.90
N ASP A 95 1.85 -2.37 2.74
CA ASP A 95 2.72 -1.22 2.52
C ASP A 95 2.24 0.02 3.30
N VAL A 96 0.92 0.18 3.48
CA VAL A 96 0.35 1.22 4.35
C VAL A 96 0.81 1.03 5.80
N LEU A 97 0.70 -0.21 6.31
CA LEU A 97 1.13 -0.55 7.67
C LEU A 97 2.63 -0.43 7.83
N CYS A 98 3.40 -0.89 6.85
CA CYS A 98 4.84 -0.76 6.86
C CYS A 98 5.30 0.71 6.92
N ASN A 99 4.60 1.62 6.23
CA ASN A 99 4.87 3.04 6.39
C ASN A 99 4.54 3.50 7.81
N ARG A 100 3.33 3.21 8.32
CA ARG A 100 2.89 3.64 9.65
C ARG A 100 3.81 3.14 10.77
N GLU A 101 4.06 1.83 10.82
CA GLU A 101 4.74 1.15 11.93
C GLU A 101 6.25 1.18 11.80
N ILE A 102 6.79 1.03 10.58
CA ILE A 102 8.23 0.86 10.39
C ILE A 102 8.87 2.16 9.93
N LYS A 103 8.51 2.65 8.74
CA LYS A 103 9.23 3.78 8.12
C LYS A 103 8.98 5.12 8.79
N PHE A 104 7.85 5.31 9.47
CA PHE A 104 7.52 6.59 10.11
C PHE A 104 7.29 6.49 11.61
N ALA A 105 7.48 5.32 12.22
CA ALA A 105 7.60 5.17 13.68
C ALA A 105 9.01 4.67 14.05
N HIS A 106 9.32 3.39 13.90
CA HIS A 106 10.62 2.84 14.33
C HIS A 106 11.84 3.45 13.63
N PHE A 107 11.75 3.75 12.33
CA PHE A 107 12.82 4.48 11.64
C PHE A 107 13.00 5.90 12.18
N LEU A 108 11.91 6.61 12.45
CA LEU A 108 11.96 7.97 13.00
C LEU A 108 12.56 7.97 14.42
N GLU A 109 12.22 6.98 15.24
CA GLU A 109 12.81 6.77 16.56
C GLU A 109 14.32 6.49 16.47
N ALA A 110 14.72 5.53 15.62
CA ALA A 110 16.13 5.22 15.42
C ALA A 110 16.94 6.41 14.87
N ALA A 111 16.32 7.26 14.04
CA ALA A 111 16.95 8.48 13.57
C ALA A 111 17.18 9.48 14.72
N ARG A 112 16.22 9.61 15.64
CA ARG A 112 16.36 10.46 16.84
C ARG A 112 17.43 9.93 17.79
N ASP A 113 17.55 8.62 17.95
CA ASP A 113 18.62 8.00 18.75
C ASP A 113 20.01 8.30 18.19
N LEU A 114 20.12 8.49 16.87
CA LEU A 114 21.33 8.92 16.19
C LEU A 114 21.54 10.45 16.25
N GLY A 115 20.64 11.18 16.92
CA GLY A 115 20.69 12.63 17.11
C GLY A 115 20.13 13.45 15.94
N ALA A 116 19.37 12.84 15.03
CA ALA A 116 18.77 13.54 13.90
C ALA A 116 17.44 14.21 14.27
N GLU A 117 17.16 15.34 13.62
CA GLU A 117 15.89 16.08 13.77
C GLU A 117 14.81 15.56 12.83
N ARG A 118 15.22 15.02 11.67
CA ARG A 118 14.33 14.62 10.58
C ARG A 118 14.75 13.32 9.92
N ILE A 119 13.80 12.69 9.25
CA ILE A 119 14.04 11.63 8.29
C ILE A 119 13.72 12.09 6.87
N ALA A 120 14.33 11.44 5.89
CA ALA A 120 13.97 11.57 4.49
C ALA A 120 13.79 10.20 3.86
N THR A 121 12.88 10.11 2.89
CA THR A 121 12.63 8.87 2.16
C THR A 121 12.45 9.16 0.67
N GLY A 122 12.68 8.15 -0.16
CA GLY A 122 12.44 8.22 -1.61
C GLY A 122 10.97 8.10 -2.01
N HIS A 123 10.02 8.50 -1.15
CA HIS A 123 8.62 8.51 -1.54
C HIS A 123 8.30 9.68 -2.46
N TYR A 124 7.48 9.41 -3.46
CA TYR A 124 6.87 10.41 -4.33
C TYR A 124 5.62 10.93 -3.63
N ALA A 125 5.81 11.93 -2.78
CA ALA A 125 4.74 12.72 -2.18
C ALA A 125 5.31 14.09 -1.83
N ARG A 126 4.45 15.07 -1.56
CA ARG A 126 4.89 16.41 -1.12
C ARG A 126 4.37 16.68 0.28
N ILE A 127 5.09 17.50 1.02
CA ILE A 127 4.66 18.02 2.32
C ILE A 127 4.72 19.54 2.23
N ASP A 128 3.70 20.20 2.71
CA ASP A 128 3.76 21.63 2.97
C ASP A 128 3.12 21.99 4.32
N ARG A 129 3.14 23.28 4.65
CA ARG A 129 2.52 23.82 5.84
C ARG A 129 1.55 24.94 5.48
N SER A 130 0.30 24.79 5.86
CA SER A 130 -0.75 25.80 5.64
C SER A 130 -1.69 25.86 6.85
N GLY A 131 -2.12 27.06 7.23
CA GLY A 131 -3.00 27.25 8.39
C GLY A 131 -2.40 26.70 9.71
N GLY A 132 -1.07 26.73 9.84
CA GLY A 132 -0.35 26.20 10.99
C GLY A 132 -0.18 24.67 11.02
N ARG A 133 -0.82 23.93 10.11
CA ARG A 133 -0.79 22.46 10.03
C ARG A 133 0.06 21.96 8.87
N TRP A 134 0.63 20.78 9.03
CA TRP A 134 1.31 20.05 7.97
C TRP A 134 0.27 19.35 7.08
N ARG A 135 0.45 19.40 5.77
CA ARG A 135 -0.39 18.68 4.80
C ARG A 135 0.44 17.68 4.03
N LEU A 136 -0.13 16.52 3.79
CA LEU A 136 0.37 15.54 2.83
C LEU A 136 -0.26 15.85 1.48
N LEU A 137 0.56 16.02 0.46
CA LEU A 137 0.14 16.34 -0.89
C LEU A 137 0.55 15.23 -1.86
N ARG A 138 -0.22 15.06 -2.93
CA ARG A 138 0.13 14.20 -4.06
C ARG A 138 1.46 14.62 -4.69
N ALA A 139 2.23 13.67 -5.20
CA ALA A 139 3.38 13.99 -6.05
C ALA A 139 2.96 14.69 -7.35
N SER A 140 3.89 15.44 -7.95
CA SER A 140 3.70 16.00 -9.28
C SER A 140 3.59 14.91 -10.38
N ASP A 141 4.28 13.78 -10.19
CA ASP A 141 4.14 12.60 -11.07
C ASP A 141 2.97 11.73 -10.62
N ALA A 142 1.82 11.89 -11.27
CA ALA A 142 0.61 11.13 -10.95
C ALA A 142 0.77 9.61 -11.11
N GLY A 143 1.68 9.13 -11.98
CA GLY A 143 1.94 7.71 -12.17
C GLY A 143 2.79 7.08 -11.06
N LYS A 144 3.45 7.93 -10.26
CA LYS A 144 4.30 7.55 -9.14
C LYS A 144 3.80 8.04 -7.79
N ASP A 145 2.76 8.87 -7.72
CA ASP A 145 2.22 9.42 -6.48
C ASP A 145 1.96 8.33 -5.42
N GLN A 146 2.68 8.40 -4.32
CA GLN A 146 2.63 7.46 -3.21
C GLN A 146 1.86 8.00 -2.00
N SER A 147 1.18 9.15 -2.11
CA SER A 147 0.35 9.71 -1.04
C SER A 147 -0.68 8.69 -0.49
N TYR A 148 -1.19 7.79 -1.34
CA TYR A 148 -2.10 6.71 -0.97
C TYR A 148 -1.52 5.81 0.14
N PHE A 149 -0.24 5.46 0.07
CA PHE A 149 0.41 4.61 1.07
C PHE A 149 0.81 5.36 2.35
N LEU A 150 0.72 6.70 2.32
CA LEU A 150 1.15 7.60 3.39
C LEU A 150 -0.05 8.24 4.11
N HIS A 151 -1.29 7.85 3.77
CA HIS A 151 -2.49 8.47 4.33
C HIS A 151 -2.64 8.31 5.85
N GLN A 152 -1.90 7.38 6.47
CA GLN A 152 -1.87 7.15 7.92
C GLN A 152 -0.79 7.95 8.65
N LEU A 153 -0.11 8.89 7.97
CA LEU A 153 0.81 9.81 8.63
C LEU A 153 0.05 10.96 9.28
N GLY A 154 0.45 11.33 10.49
CA GLY A 154 -0.07 12.47 11.26
C GLY A 154 0.92 13.62 11.35
N GLN A 155 0.51 14.68 12.05
CA GLN A 155 1.25 15.94 12.15
C GLN A 155 2.69 15.77 12.66
N ALA A 156 2.92 14.93 13.67
CA ALA A 156 4.25 14.71 14.24
C ALA A 156 5.20 14.03 13.25
N GLN A 157 4.70 13.05 12.48
CA GLN A 157 5.49 12.35 11.47
C GLN A 157 5.80 13.27 10.28
N LEU A 158 4.81 14.02 9.79
CA LEU A 158 5.02 14.96 8.68
C LEU A 158 5.99 16.09 9.06
N ALA A 159 5.92 16.60 10.29
CA ALA A 159 6.83 17.65 10.77
C ALA A 159 8.31 17.22 10.76
N ALA A 160 8.57 15.92 10.94
CA ALA A 160 9.91 15.35 11.01
C ALA A 160 10.33 14.64 9.72
N THR A 161 9.61 14.83 8.60
CA THR A 161 9.82 14.09 7.36
C THR A 161 10.08 15.00 6.17
N VAL A 162 10.97 14.58 5.27
CA VAL A 162 11.22 15.23 3.98
C VAL A 162 11.02 14.23 2.82
N PHE A 163 10.37 14.68 1.75
CA PHE A 163 10.20 13.93 0.49
C PHE A 163 10.80 14.70 -0.70
N PRO A 164 12.12 14.60 -0.94
CA PRO A 164 12.80 15.35 -2.00
C PRO A 164 12.30 15.06 -3.42
N LEU A 165 11.70 13.88 -3.65
CA LEU A 165 11.26 13.46 -4.98
C LEU A 165 9.86 13.95 -5.35
N GLY A 166 9.10 14.54 -4.42
CA GLY A 166 7.70 14.87 -4.62
C GLY A 166 7.41 15.81 -5.79
N GLY A 167 8.38 16.62 -6.19
CA GLY A 167 8.28 17.55 -7.32
C GLY A 167 8.87 17.04 -8.64
N LEU A 168 9.41 15.82 -8.67
CA LEU A 168 10.14 15.28 -9.82
C LEU A 168 9.36 14.14 -10.49
N ASP A 169 9.46 14.07 -11.81
CA ASP A 169 9.06 12.88 -12.56
C ASP A 169 10.11 11.77 -12.45
N LYS A 170 9.69 10.50 -12.66
CA LYS A 170 10.60 9.36 -12.54
C LYS A 170 11.80 9.43 -13.48
N ARG A 171 11.67 10.05 -14.65
CA ARG A 171 12.76 10.17 -15.62
C ARG A 171 13.81 11.14 -15.08
N GLN A 172 13.40 12.31 -14.57
CA GLN A 172 14.29 13.27 -13.92
C GLN A 172 15.09 12.62 -12.79
N VAL A 173 14.45 11.79 -11.96
CA VAL A 173 15.14 11.02 -10.91
C VAL A 173 16.22 10.10 -11.50
N ARG A 174 15.90 9.33 -12.55
CA ARG A 174 16.90 8.46 -13.22
C ARG A 174 18.01 9.26 -13.88
N ASP A 175 17.71 10.44 -14.42
CA ASP A 175 18.68 11.31 -15.08
C ASP A 175 19.67 11.88 -14.07
N LEU A 176 19.19 12.33 -12.91
CA LEU A 176 20.03 12.76 -11.78
C LEU A 176 20.95 11.62 -11.30
N ALA A 177 20.40 10.41 -11.15
CA ALA A 177 21.19 9.25 -10.75
C ALA A 177 22.31 8.93 -11.75
N ARG A 178 22.00 8.99 -13.06
CA ARG A 178 22.99 8.79 -14.13
C ARG A 178 24.05 9.90 -14.14
N GLY A 179 23.64 11.16 -14.03
CA GLY A 179 24.53 12.32 -14.02
C GLY A 179 25.52 12.29 -12.85
N ALA A 180 25.07 11.83 -11.67
CA ALA A 180 25.94 11.66 -10.50
C ALA A 180 26.77 10.36 -10.52
N GLY A 181 26.57 9.50 -11.52
CA GLY A 181 27.23 8.20 -11.63
C GLY A 181 26.89 7.27 -10.46
N LEU A 182 25.63 7.25 -10.02
CA LEU A 182 25.16 6.36 -8.95
C LEU A 182 25.00 4.93 -9.50
N PRO A 183 25.48 3.90 -8.77
CA PRO A 183 25.41 2.51 -9.24
C PRO A 183 23.96 2.02 -9.41
N THR A 184 23.01 2.61 -8.68
CA THR A 184 21.58 2.28 -8.73
C THR A 184 20.83 2.90 -9.91
N ALA A 185 21.47 3.72 -10.76
CA ALA A 185 20.80 4.47 -11.82
C ALA A 185 20.04 3.59 -12.83
N ALA A 186 20.59 2.42 -13.15
CA ALA A 186 19.99 1.43 -14.06
C ALA A 186 19.12 0.39 -13.34
N LYS A 187 19.06 0.41 -11.99
CA LYS A 187 18.32 -0.58 -11.22
C LYS A 187 16.82 -0.45 -11.51
N LYS A 188 16.15 -1.59 -11.64
CA LYS A 188 14.69 -1.64 -11.79
C LYS A 188 14.03 -1.19 -10.48
N ASP A 189 12.84 -0.63 -10.60
CA ASP A 189 12.04 -0.29 -9.42
C ASP A 189 11.65 -1.59 -8.70
N SER A 190 11.70 -1.60 -7.37
CA SER A 190 11.23 -2.74 -6.59
C SER A 190 9.74 -2.94 -6.84
N THR A 191 9.34 -4.17 -7.19
CA THR A 191 7.94 -4.58 -7.23
C THR A 191 7.68 -5.63 -6.14
N GLY A 192 6.41 -5.89 -5.81
CA GLY A 192 6.03 -6.78 -4.71
C GLY A 192 5.83 -6.07 -3.36
N ILE A 193 5.67 -6.86 -2.30
CA ILE A 193 5.41 -6.36 -0.94
C ILE A 193 6.70 -5.76 -0.37
N CYS A 194 6.60 -4.58 0.25
CA CYS A 194 7.75 -3.89 0.81
C CYS A 194 8.54 -4.80 1.77
N PHE A 195 9.85 -4.91 1.53
CA PHE A 195 10.84 -5.70 2.28
C PHE A 195 10.82 -7.23 2.10
N ILE A 196 9.74 -7.81 1.57
CA ILE A 196 9.65 -9.26 1.27
C ILE A 196 10.19 -9.56 -0.15
N GLY A 197 10.06 -8.59 -1.05
CA GLY A 197 10.60 -8.65 -2.42
C GLY A 197 9.64 -9.29 -3.44
N GLU A 198 10.18 -9.57 -4.63
CA GLU A 198 9.45 -10.24 -5.71
C GLU A 198 9.49 -11.76 -5.47
N ARG A 199 8.37 -12.32 -5.02
CA ARG A 199 8.18 -13.77 -4.80
C ARG A 199 6.87 -14.22 -5.44
N ASP A 200 6.75 -15.52 -5.71
CA ASP A 200 5.43 -16.08 -6.00
C ASP A 200 4.55 -15.90 -4.77
N PHE A 201 3.55 -15.04 -4.89
CA PHE A 201 2.73 -14.63 -3.76
C PHE A 201 1.87 -15.79 -3.21
N ARG A 202 1.50 -16.76 -4.06
CA ARG A 202 0.70 -17.92 -3.64
C ARG A 202 1.56 -18.89 -2.85
N GLU A 203 2.77 -19.18 -3.33
CA GLU A 203 3.71 -20.02 -2.60
C GLU A 203 4.05 -19.39 -1.25
N PHE A 204 4.31 -18.08 -1.22
CA PHE A 204 4.60 -17.34 -0.01
C PHE A 204 3.45 -17.41 1.01
N LEU A 205 2.21 -17.11 0.61
CA LEU A 205 1.05 -17.21 1.50
C LEU A 205 0.81 -18.64 1.99
N GLY A 206 1.03 -19.65 1.13
CA GLY A 206 0.81 -21.07 1.44
C GLY A 206 1.66 -21.61 2.59
N ARG A 207 2.74 -20.91 2.98
CA ARG A 207 3.56 -21.26 4.15
C ARG A 207 2.95 -20.85 5.48
N TYR A 208 2.06 -19.86 5.46
CA TYR A 208 1.44 -19.29 6.66
C TYR A 208 -0.05 -19.62 6.76
N LEU A 209 -0.70 -19.83 5.62
CA LEU A 209 -2.12 -20.18 5.55
C LEU A 209 -2.28 -21.52 4.83
N PRO A 210 -2.97 -22.51 5.44
CA PRO A 210 -3.15 -23.81 4.81
C PRO A 210 -4.05 -23.68 3.59
N ALA A 211 -3.46 -23.82 2.41
CA ALA A 211 -4.18 -23.81 1.15
C ALA A 211 -5.04 -25.08 1.02
N ARG A 212 -6.34 -24.90 0.88
CA ARG A 212 -7.30 -25.98 0.67
C ARG A 212 -8.00 -25.79 -0.66
N PRO A 213 -7.93 -26.76 -1.59
CA PRO A 213 -8.69 -26.70 -2.81
C PRO A 213 -10.18 -26.53 -2.54
N GLY A 214 -10.85 -25.76 -3.38
CA GLY A 214 -12.27 -25.42 -3.23
C GLY A 214 -12.90 -25.15 -4.58
N GLU A 215 -14.23 -25.09 -4.61
CA GLU A 215 -14.98 -24.94 -5.85
C GLU A 215 -14.91 -23.51 -6.39
N ILE A 216 -14.81 -23.39 -7.72
CA ILE A 216 -15.10 -22.16 -8.44
C ILE A 216 -16.51 -22.26 -9.00
N ARG A 217 -17.39 -21.35 -8.58
CA ARG A 217 -18.78 -21.26 -9.04
C ARG A 217 -19.03 -19.97 -9.81
N THR A 218 -19.94 -20.00 -10.75
CA THR A 218 -20.52 -18.79 -11.35
C THR A 218 -21.42 -18.07 -10.35
N ALA A 219 -21.78 -16.82 -10.65
CA ALA A 219 -22.69 -16.06 -9.79
C ALA A 219 -24.10 -16.70 -9.62
N ASP A 220 -24.55 -17.49 -10.61
CA ASP A 220 -25.78 -18.30 -10.54
C ASP A 220 -25.60 -19.67 -9.86
N GLY A 221 -24.41 -19.97 -9.34
CA GLY A 221 -24.13 -21.14 -8.50
C GLY A 221 -23.64 -22.39 -9.25
N ARG A 222 -23.41 -22.34 -10.56
CA ARG A 222 -22.88 -23.49 -11.32
C ARG A 222 -21.38 -23.67 -11.06
N THR A 223 -20.97 -24.87 -10.65
CA THR A 223 -19.55 -25.21 -10.50
C THR A 223 -18.88 -25.35 -11.87
N ILE A 224 -17.77 -24.64 -12.07
CA ILE A 224 -17.05 -24.58 -13.36
C ILE A 224 -15.55 -24.89 -13.25
N GLY A 225 -15.06 -25.17 -12.04
CA GLY A 225 -13.67 -25.54 -11.81
C GLY A 225 -13.31 -25.58 -10.33
N GLU A 226 -12.02 -25.61 -10.04
CA GLU A 226 -11.46 -25.65 -8.70
C GLU A 226 -10.34 -24.60 -8.56
N HIS A 227 -10.20 -24.05 -7.36
CA HIS A 227 -9.13 -23.13 -7.00
C HIS A 227 -8.16 -23.78 -6.01
N SER A 228 -6.92 -23.29 -5.92
CA SER A 228 -5.93 -23.82 -4.95
C SER A 228 -6.11 -23.32 -3.51
N GLY A 229 -6.91 -22.28 -3.29
CA GLY A 229 -7.22 -21.73 -1.97
C GLY A 229 -7.90 -20.37 -2.09
N VAL A 230 -9.03 -20.17 -1.42
CA VAL A 230 -9.90 -18.99 -1.59
C VAL A 230 -9.20 -17.67 -1.25
N PHE A 231 -8.24 -17.70 -0.31
CA PHE A 231 -7.49 -16.52 0.12
C PHE A 231 -6.44 -16.04 -0.91
N HIS A 232 -6.11 -16.83 -1.94
CA HIS A 232 -5.22 -16.41 -3.03
C HIS A 232 -5.86 -15.43 -4.02
N PHE A 233 -7.15 -15.09 -3.81
CA PHE A 233 -7.95 -14.34 -4.77
C PHE A 233 -8.48 -13.04 -4.16
N THR A 234 -8.51 -12.00 -4.99
CA THR A 234 -9.06 -10.68 -4.67
C THR A 234 -10.21 -10.36 -5.61
N LEU A 235 -11.19 -9.59 -5.14
CA LEU A 235 -12.31 -9.15 -5.99
C LEU A 235 -11.80 -8.43 -7.25
N GLY A 236 -12.43 -8.71 -8.38
CA GLY A 236 -12.07 -8.20 -9.69
C GLY A 236 -10.81 -8.81 -10.31
N GLN A 237 -10.14 -9.77 -9.65
CA GLN A 237 -8.97 -10.47 -10.18
C GLN A 237 -9.35 -11.35 -11.39
N ARG A 238 -8.55 -11.25 -12.45
CA ARG A 238 -8.68 -12.07 -13.67
C ARG A 238 -7.68 -13.24 -13.71
N GLU A 239 -6.45 -12.97 -13.31
CA GLU A 239 -5.33 -13.89 -13.51
C GLU A 239 -5.29 -15.01 -12.48
N GLY A 240 -4.76 -16.16 -12.90
CA GLY A 240 -4.52 -17.31 -12.04
C GLY A 240 -5.76 -18.10 -11.64
N LEU A 241 -6.92 -17.88 -12.28
CA LEU A 241 -8.14 -18.66 -12.08
C LEU A 241 -8.06 -20.08 -12.66
N GLY A 242 -7.16 -20.33 -13.62
CA GLY A 242 -7.04 -21.64 -14.28
C GLY A 242 -8.25 -22.03 -15.14
N LEU A 243 -9.16 -21.08 -15.42
CA LEU A 243 -10.36 -21.31 -16.23
C LEU A 243 -10.12 -20.92 -17.69
N GLY A 244 -10.19 -21.89 -18.59
CA GLY A 244 -10.14 -21.67 -20.04
C GLY A 244 -11.11 -22.60 -20.77
N GLY A 245 -11.91 -22.04 -21.70
CA GLY A 245 -12.79 -22.84 -22.57
C GLY A 245 -13.88 -23.64 -21.83
N VAL A 246 -14.53 -23.04 -20.83
CA VAL A 246 -15.61 -23.71 -20.06
C VAL A 246 -16.83 -23.95 -20.97
N ARG A 247 -17.26 -25.22 -21.09
CA ARG A 247 -18.40 -25.61 -21.93
C ARG A 247 -19.67 -24.89 -21.49
N GLY A 248 -20.38 -24.28 -22.45
CA GLY A 248 -21.63 -23.54 -22.19
C GLY A 248 -21.43 -22.07 -21.82
N PHE A 249 -20.21 -21.54 -21.93
CA PHE A 249 -19.88 -20.13 -21.71
C PHE A 249 -19.14 -19.54 -22.91
N ALA A 250 -19.09 -18.22 -22.98
CA ALA A 250 -18.36 -17.51 -24.03
C ALA A 250 -16.84 -17.72 -23.87
N GLN A 251 -16.09 -17.52 -24.96
CA GLN A 251 -14.62 -17.45 -24.91
C GLN A 251 -14.18 -16.07 -24.39
N ALA A 252 -14.55 -15.77 -23.15
CA ALA A 252 -14.32 -14.51 -22.47
C ALA A 252 -13.55 -14.74 -21.16
N PRO A 253 -12.75 -13.75 -20.70
CA PRO A 253 -12.05 -13.84 -19.43
C PRO A 253 -13.04 -13.99 -18.26
N TRP A 254 -12.57 -14.57 -17.17
CA TRP A 254 -13.31 -14.67 -15.91
C TRP A 254 -12.74 -13.68 -14.89
N TYR A 255 -13.60 -13.16 -14.02
CA TYR A 255 -13.26 -12.26 -12.94
C TYR A 255 -13.82 -12.78 -11.62
N VAL A 256 -13.05 -12.70 -10.55
CA VAL A 256 -13.53 -13.00 -9.19
C VAL A 256 -14.56 -11.96 -8.78
N VAL A 257 -15.80 -12.38 -8.49
CA VAL A 257 -16.88 -11.50 -8.06
C VAL A 257 -17.33 -11.72 -6.62
N GLY A 258 -16.88 -12.79 -5.98
CA GLY A 258 -17.20 -13.06 -4.58
C GLY A 258 -16.32 -14.14 -3.98
N LYS A 259 -16.28 -14.18 -2.64
CA LYS A 259 -15.57 -15.19 -1.85
C LYS A 259 -16.46 -15.63 -0.70
N ASP A 260 -16.65 -16.94 -0.55
CA ASP A 260 -17.15 -17.55 0.67
C ASP A 260 -16.01 -18.33 1.32
N VAL A 261 -15.40 -17.74 2.34
CA VAL A 261 -14.26 -18.35 3.04
C VAL A 261 -14.70 -19.53 3.90
N ALA A 262 -15.88 -19.44 4.52
CA ALA A 262 -16.40 -20.50 5.38
C ALA A 262 -16.77 -21.75 4.56
N GLY A 263 -17.41 -21.54 3.41
CA GLY A 263 -17.74 -22.59 2.44
C GLY A 263 -16.58 -23.01 1.54
N ASN A 264 -15.46 -22.27 1.56
CA ASN A 264 -14.32 -22.44 0.65
C ASN A 264 -14.74 -22.44 -0.83
N VAL A 265 -15.53 -21.43 -1.23
CA VAL A 265 -16.05 -21.25 -2.59
C VAL A 265 -15.60 -19.89 -3.14
N LEU A 266 -15.11 -19.90 -4.38
CA LEU A 266 -14.80 -18.69 -5.15
C LEU A 266 -15.89 -18.46 -6.19
N PHE A 267 -16.43 -17.24 -6.24
CA PHE A 267 -17.43 -16.88 -7.24
C PHE A 267 -16.82 -16.06 -8.37
N VAL A 268 -17.20 -16.37 -9.62
CA VAL A 268 -16.71 -15.68 -10.82
C VAL A 268 -17.81 -15.30 -11.81
N ASP A 269 -17.52 -14.29 -12.64
CA ASP A 269 -18.36 -13.81 -13.74
C ASP A 269 -17.47 -13.48 -14.96
N GLN A 270 -18.02 -13.54 -16.17
CA GLN A 270 -17.30 -13.17 -17.40
C GLN A 270 -17.41 -11.69 -17.73
N ASP A 271 -18.39 -10.99 -17.17
CA ASP A 271 -18.53 -9.55 -17.37
C ASP A 271 -17.47 -8.78 -16.57
N HIS A 272 -16.67 -7.97 -17.26
CA HIS A 272 -15.71 -7.08 -16.63
C HIS A 272 -16.42 -6.13 -15.66
N ASP A 273 -17.58 -5.59 -16.07
CA ASP A 273 -18.36 -4.61 -15.34
C ASP A 273 -19.56 -5.23 -14.62
N SER A 274 -19.44 -6.53 -14.28
CA SER A 274 -20.46 -7.30 -13.59
C SER A 274 -21.05 -6.52 -12.40
N ALA A 275 -22.38 -6.55 -12.28
CA ALA A 275 -23.10 -5.87 -11.20
C ALA A 275 -22.63 -6.33 -9.81
N TRP A 276 -22.14 -7.56 -9.67
CA TRP A 276 -21.55 -8.12 -8.45
C TRP A 276 -20.25 -7.42 -8.00
N LEU A 277 -19.59 -6.69 -8.90
CA LEU A 277 -18.39 -5.92 -8.61
C LEU A 277 -18.66 -4.43 -8.38
N MET A 278 -19.87 -3.96 -8.65
CA MET A 278 -20.17 -2.53 -8.63
C MET A 278 -20.73 -2.12 -7.28
N SER A 279 -20.14 -1.07 -6.71
CA SER A 279 -20.56 -0.49 -5.44
C SER A 279 -20.71 1.02 -5.56
N THR A 280 -21.77 1.58 -4.97
CA THR A 280 -21.95 3.04 -4.86
C THR A 280 -21.65 3.54 -3.45
N ARG A 281 -21.56 2.63 -2.48
CA ARG A 281 -21.37 2.96 -1.07
C ARG A 281 -20.39 2.00 -0.41
N THR A 282 -19.57 2.56 0.47
CA THR A 282 -18.66 1.79 1.32
C THR A 282 -18.64 2.32 2.75
N ARG A 283 -18.31 1.43 3.68
CA ARG A 283 -18.07 1.75 5.09
C ARG A 283 -16.69 1.30 5.50
N THR A 284 -16.09 2.02 6.43
CA THR A 284 -14.72 1.79 6.87
C THR A 284 -14.63 1.56 8.37
N ALA A 285 -13.46 1.08 8.80
CA ALA A 285 -12.98 1.25 10.16
C ALA A 285 -12.82 2.75 10.51
N PRO A 286 -12.55 3.12 11.78
CA PRO A 286 -12.27 4.49 12.14
C PRO A 286 -11.15 5.11 11.30
N ALA A 287 -11.36 6.33 10.84
CA ALA A 287 -10.43 7.02 9.94
C ALA A 287 -9.23 7.63 10.67
N HIS A 288 -8.08 7.54 10.01
CA HIS A 288 -6.93 8.38 10.34
C HIS A 288 -6.98 9.66 9.50
N TRP A 289 -6.81 10.81 10.16
CA TRP A 289 -6.77 12.11 9.51
C TRP A 289 -5.38 12.70 9.56
N VAL A 290 -4.84 13.08 8.41
CA VAL A 290 -3.52 13.70 8.31
C VAL A 290 -3.45 14.97 9.16
N ALA A 291 -4.49 15.80 9.09
CA ALA A 291 -4.63 17.02 9.87
C ALA A 291 -4.97 16.79 11.36
N GLY A 292 -5.20 15.53 11.79
CA GLY A 292 -5.61 15.15 13.14
C GLY A 292 -7.11 15.20 13.42
N ALA A 293 -7.92 15.68 12.48
CA ALA A 293 -9.38 15.68 12.57
C ALA A 293 -10.02 15.69 11.18
N ALA A 294 -11.27 15.24 11.09
CA ALA A 294 -12.07 15.35 9.88
C ALA A 294 -12.33 16.84 9.52
N PRO A 295 -12.44 17.18 8.22
CA PRO A 295 -12.80 18.54 7.80
C PRO A 295 -14.18 18.98 8.32
N ALA A 296 -15.13 18.06 8.33
CA ALA A 296 -16.49 18.21 8.86
C ALA A 296 -17.10 16.82 9.10
N ALA A 297 -18.25 16.78 9.79
CA ALA A 297 -19.03 15.53 9.92
C ALA A 297 -19.62 15.06 8.58
N ARG A 298 -19.81 15.98 7.63
CA ARG A 298 -20.29 15.72 6.26
C ARG A 298 -19.55 16.63 5.30
N PHE A 299 -18.98 16.09 4.23
CA PHE A 299 -18.25 16.86 3.23
C PHE A 299 -18.16 16.09 1.90
N GLU A 300 -17.82 16.80 0.84
CA GLU A 300 -17.52 16.23 -0.48
C GLU A 300 -16.02 16.23 -0.71
N CYS A 301 -15.51 15.18 -1.35
CA CYS A 301 -14.11 15.06 -1.71
C CYS A 301 -13.95 14.06 -2.86
N ALA A 302 -12.72 13.67 -3.20
CA ALA A 302 -12.45 12.53 -4.07
C ALA A 302 -11.89 11.37 -3.25
N ALA A 303 -12.33 10.14 -3.53
CA ALA A 303 -11.87 8.95 -2.83
C ALA A 303 -11.21 7.95 -3.79
N GLN A 304 -10.16 7.30 -3.31
CA GLN A 304 -9.45 6.27 -4.02
C GLN A 304 -9.50 4.97 -3.19
N SER A 305 -10.13 3.92 -3.73
CA SER A 305 -10.29 2.61 -3.07
C SER A 305 -9.15 1.61 -3.35
N ARG A 306 -8.26 1.95 -4.28
CA ARG A 306 -7.10 1.13 -4.64
C ARG A 306 -5.97 2.00 -5.19
N TYR A 307 -4.73 1.63 -4.92
CA TYR A 307 -3.57 2.29 -5.51
C TYR A 307 -3.65 2.27 -7.06
N ARG A 308 -3.36 3.41 -7.70
CA ARG A 308 -3.46 3.68 -9.16
C ARG A 308 -4.86 3.67 -9.77
N GLN A 309 -5.92 3.49 -8.98
CA GLN A 309 -7.26 3.83 -9.44
C GLN A 309 -7.41 5.35 -9.46
N ALA A 310 -8.12 5.89 -10.45
CA ALA A 310 -8.51 7.29 -10.45
C ALA A 310 -9.36 7.57 -9.21
N ALA A 311 -9.15 8.71 -8.55
CA ALA A 311 -10.00 9.12 -7.45
C ALA A 311 -11.40 9.49 -8.00
N GLU A 312 -12.45 8.96 -7.37
CA GLU A 312 -13.83 9.24 -7.74
C GLU A 312 -14.43 10.27 -6.78
N PRO A 313 -15.13 11.31 -7.27
CA PRO A 313 -15.91 12.21 -6.43
C PRO A 313 -16.87 11.44 -5.52
N CYS A 314 -16.93 11.81 -4.24
CA CYS A 314 -17.80 11.17 -3.27
C CYS A 314 -18.27 12.14 -2.18
N ALA A 315 -19.43 11.82 -1.59
CA ALA A 315 -19.89 12.42 -0.36
C ALA A 315 -19.50 11.52 0.82
N VAL A 316 -18.92 12.10 1.86
CA VAL A 316 -18.46 11.40 3.06
C VAL A 316 -19.25 11.86 4.28
N VAL A 317 -19.66 10.90 5.10
CA VAL A 317 -20.20 11.11 6.44
C VAL A 317 -19.26 10.46 7.44
N VAL A 318 -18.91 11.19 8.51
CA VAL A 318 -18.11 10.69 9.62
C VAL A 318 -19.03 10.40 10.80
N ASP A 319 -19.07 9.14 11.22
CA ASP A 319 -19.86 8.69 12.35
C ASP A 319 -19.22 9.12 13.68
N GLY A 320 -19.98 9.07 14.78
CA GLY A 320 -19.51 9.50 16.11
C GLY A 320 -18.35 8.67 16.67
N ASP A 321 -18.15 7.45 16.16
CA ASP A 321 -17.03 6.55 16.49
C ASP A 321 -15.84 6.70 15.52
N GLY A 322 -15.91 7.66 14.58
CA GLY A 322 -14.85 7.97 13.61
C GLY A 322 -14.88 7.13 12.34
N ARG A 323 -15.83 6.20 12.19
CA ARG A 323 -16.03 5.45 10.94
C ARG A 323 -16.50 6.36 9.81
N LEU A 324 -16.21 5.95 8.58
CA LEU A 324 -16.65 6.65 7.39
C LEU A 324 -17.75 5.88 6.69
N GLU A 325 -18.73 6.63 6.18
CA GLU A 325 -19.58 6.19 5.09
C GLU A 325 -19.31 7.08 3.88
N ALA A 326 -18.81 6.48 2.80
CA ALA A 326 -18.56 7.17 1.54
C ALA A 326 -19.57 6.73 0.48
N ARG A 327 -20.09 7.69 -0.28
CA ARG A 327 -21.02 7.51 -1.39
C ARG A 327 -20.41 8.07 -2.65
N PHE A 328 -20.04 7.21 -3.59
CA PHE A 328 -19.41 7.58 -4.84
C PHE A 328 -20.43 8.21 -5.80
N ALA A 329 -20.01 9.20 -6.58
CA ALA A 329 -20.84 9.81 -7.61
C ALA A 329 -21.19 8.82 -8.73
N ARG A 330 -20.28 7.90 -9.04
CA ARG A 330 -20.50 6.79 -9.99
C ARG A 330 -20.12 5.45 -9.36
N PRO A 331 -20.78 4.34 -9.75
CA PRO A 331 -20.44 3.01 -9.27
C PRO A 331 -18.95 2.71 -9.43
N GLN A 332 -18.32 2.23 -8.37
CA GLN A 332 -16.92 1.84 -8.32
C GLN A 332 -16.80 0.33 -8.36
N ARG A 333 -15.94 -0.12 -9.27
CA ARG A 333 -15.66 -1.53 -9.50
C ARG A 333 -14.71 -2.07 -8.43
N ALA A 334 -15.05 -3.24 -7.89
CA ALA A 334 -14.22 -4.06 -7.00
C ALA A 334 -13.65 -3.30 -5.79
N VAL A 335 -14.46 -2.43 -5.17
CA VAL A 335 -14.13 -1.89 -3.85
C VAL A 335 -14.03 -3.07 -2.89
N THR A 336 -12.87 -3.24 -2.25
CA THR A 336 -12.50 -4.50 -1.61
C THR A 336 -12.24 -4.32 -0.12
N PRO A 337 -12.97 -5.03 0.76
CA PRO A 337 -12.66 -5.04 2.20
C PRO A 337 -11.22 -5.46 2.50
N GLY A 338 -10.59 -4.74 3.44
CA GLY A 338 -9.16 -4.84 3.76
C GLY A 338 -8.26 -3.87 2.97
N GLN A 339 -8.70 -3.34 1.82
CA GLN A 339 -8.01 -2.25 1.15
C GLN A 339 -8.29 -0.91 1.85
N SER A 340 -7.54 0.13 1.49
CA SER A 340 -7.71 1.46 2.06
C SER A 340 -8.61 2.33 1.17
N LEU A 341 -9.53 3.05 1.79
CA LEU A 341 -10.21 4.19 1.21
C LEU A 341 -9.44 5.45 1.58
N VAL A 342 -8.81 6.11 0.60
CA VAL A 342 -8.02 7.34 0.82
C VAL A 342 -8.74 8.53 0.23
N LEU A 343 -8.88 9.59 1.03
CA LEU A 343 -9.66 10.78 0.71
C LEU A 343 -8.76 11.96 0.32
N TYR A 344 -9.18 12.71 -0.69
CA TYR A 344 -8.42 13.80 -1.29
C TYR A 344 -9.28 15.05 -1.52
N ASP A 345 -8.73 16.21 -1.22
CA ASP A 345 -9.23 17.52 -1.64
C ASP A 345 -8.21 18.16 -2.59
N GLY A 346 -8.48 18.06 -3.91
CA GLY A 346 -7.51 18.37 -4.94
C GLY A 346 -6.22 17.54 -4.77
N GLU A 347 -5.11 18.24 -4.51
CA GLU A 347 -3.81 17.60 -4.26
C GLU A 347 -3.62 17.15 -2.81
N VAL A 348 -4.47 17.59 -1.87
CA VAL A 348 -4.30 17.33 -0.43
C VAL A 348 -4.84 15.94 -0.10
N CYS A 349 -4.01 15.06 0.45
CA CYS A 349 -4.44 13.84 1.09
C CYS A 349 -5.01 14.17 2.48
N LEU A 350 -6.32 13.99 2.65
CA LEU A 350 -7.02 14.29 3.90
C LEU A 350 -6.74 13.22 4.96
N GLY A 351 -6.57 11.97 4.52
CA GLY A 351 -6.50 10.79 5.38
C GLY A 351 -7.17 9.60 4.72
N GLY A 352 -7.48 8.59 5.53
CA GLY A 352 -8.14 7.39 5.03
C GLY A 352 -8.34 6.34 6.09
N ALA A 353 -8.94 5.23 5.67
CA ALA A 353 -9.35 4.16 6.56
C ALA A 353 -9.39 2.82 5.81
N VAL A 354 -9.36 1.71 6.54
CA VAL A 354 -9.56 0.37 5.96
C VAL A 354 -11.03 0.17 5.64
N ILE A 355 -11.33 -0.31 4.43
CA ILE A 355 -12.68 -0.66 3.99
C ILE A 355 -13.14 -1.91 4.74
N ASP A 356 -14.29 -1.81 5.41
CA ASP A 356 -14.93 -2.93 6.11
C ASP A 356 -16.04 -3.55 5.26
N TRP A 357 -16.76 -2.73 4.48
CA TRP A 357 -17.97 -3.17 3.78
C TRP A 357 -18.26 -2.34 2.53
N THR A 358 -18.98 -2.94 1.59
CA THR A 358 -19.49 -2.30 0.35
C THR A 358 -20.91 -2.74 0.05
N ASP A 359 -21.67 -1.92 -0.67
CA ASP A 359 -23.02 -2.26 -1.16
C ASP A 359 -23.04 -3.12 -2.43
N ALA A 360 -21.88 -3.59 -2.90
CA ALA A 360 -21.83 -4.58 -3.97
C ALA A 360 -22.71 -5.80 -3.61
N PRO A 361 -23.54 -6.30 -4.55
CA PRO A 361 -24.40 -7.45 -4.29
C PRO A 361 -23.60 -8.66 -3.83
N ALA A 362 -24.14 -9.40 -2.86
CA ALA A 362 -23.48 -10.59 -2.35
C ALA A 362 -23.82 -11.83 -3.17
N VAL A 363 -22.79 -12.54 -3.61
CA VAL A 363 -22.93 -13.77 -4.39
C VAL A 363 -23.23 -14.97 -3.47
N GLY A 364 -24.04 -15.93 -3.93
CA GLY A 364 -24.19 -17.22 -3.26
C GLY A 364 -25.16 -17.27 -2.06
N GLY A 365 -26.05 -16.28 -1.89
CA GLY A 365 -27.15 -16.33 -0.89
C GLY A 365 -26.72 -16.07 0.56
N ASN A 366 -25.42 -16.04 0.86
CA ASN A 366 -24.85 -15.67 2.16
C ASN A 366 -24.12 -14.33 2.09
N GLY A 367 -24.82 -13.29 1.62
CA GLY A 367 -24.34 -11.95 1.92
C GLY A 367 -24.23 -11.75 3.43
N PRO A 368 -23.37 -10.84 3.91
CA PRO A 368 -23.54 -10.36 5.26
C PRO A 368 -24.95 -9.78 5.30
N THR A 369 -25.89 -10.51 5.91
CA THR A 369 -27.04 -9.89 6.54
C THR A 369 -26.45 -8.72 7.30
N GLY A 370 -26.97 -7.51 7.10
CA GLY A 370 -26.45 -6.27 7.70
C GLY A 370 -26.52 -6.22 9.22
N ARG A 371 -26.12 -7.29 9.92
CA ARG A 371 -25.75 -7.30 11.32
C ARG A 371 -24.35 -6.72 11.41
N LEU A 372 -24.37 -5.41 11.57
CA LEU A 372 -23.38 -4.65 12.32
C LEU A 372 -22.85 -5.51 13.48
N PRO A 373 -21.52 -5.68 13.67
CA PRO A 373 -21.03 -5.88 15.02
C PRO A 373 -21.46 -4.64 15.82
N GLY A 374 -22.22 -4.88 16.89
CA GLY A 374 -22.74 -3.83 17.77
C GLY A 374 -21.67 -3.13 18.58
#